data_AF-A0AAN3SH83-F1
#
_entry.id   AF-A0AAN3SH83-F1
#
_cell.length_a   1.000
_cell.length_b   1.000
_cell.length_c   1.000
_cell.angle_alpha   90.00
_cell.angle_beta   90.00
_cell.angle_gamma   90.00
#
_symmetry.space_group_name_H-M   'P 1'
#
loop_
_entity.id
_entity.type
_entity.pdbx_description
1 polymer ?
#
loop_
_entity_poly.entity_id
_entity_poly.type
_entity_poly.pdbx_seq_one_letter_code
_entity_poly.pdbx_strand_id
1 'polypeptide(L)'
;MSKIDYQALRAKAEKATCGEWSLEYGDGRFDGDDALIHREAAGYIPICRIEGAHPESGFDEDFQIEQQANAEFIAAANPATVLALLDERERNQQYIKRRDQENEDIALTVGKLRVELEAAEKRISELEAREVVLPSTQDVHPLGPQSAKIFCEFHRNIINRCADEIRKAGVNVSIKGK
;
A
#
# COMPACT_ATOMS: atom_id res chain seq x y z
N MET A 1 23.96 10.82 12.84
CA MET A 1 24.22 9.52 12.17
C MET A 1 24.86 9.80 10.81
N SER A 2 26.05 9.26 10.55
CA SER A 2 26.64 9.32 9.21
C SER A 2 25.83 8.44 8.25
N LYS A 3 25.69 8.89 7.00
CA LYS A 3 25.01 8.12 5.95
C LYS A 3 25.95 7.00 5.51
N ILE A 4 25.53 5.74 5.66
CA ILE A 4 26.27 4.58 5.15
C ILE A 4 26.30 4.66 3.62
N ASP A 5 27.49 4.55 3.04
CA ASP A 5 27.66 4.38 1.60
C ASP A 5 27.55 2.90 1.23
N TYR A 6 26.35 2.50 0.83
CA TYR A 6 26.03 1.12 0.47
C TYR A 6 26.74 0.64 -0.79
N GLN A 7 27.07 1.54 -1.73
CA GLN A 7 27.78 1.17 -2.95
C GLN A 7 29.26 0.95 -2.66
N ALA A 8 29.86 1.80 -1.83
CA ALA A 8 31.20 1.56 -1.33
C ALA A 8 31.29 0.27 -0.51
N LEU A 9 30.28 -0.03 0.32
CA LEU A 9 30.21 -1.28 1.09
C LEU A 9 30.09 -2.51 0.18
N ARG A 10 29.21 -2.47 -0.83
CA ARG A 10 29.07 -3.53 -1.84
C ARG A 10 30.39 -3.80 -2.55
N ALA A 11 31.04 -2.74 -3.05
CA ALA A 11 32.30 -2.85 -3.78
C ALA A 11 33.44 -3.44 -2.91
N LYS A 12 33.43 -3.21 -1.60
CA LYS A 12 34.35 -3.85 -0.66
C LYS A 12 34.04 -5.32 -0.48
N ALA A 13 32.76 -5.68 -0.29
CA ALA A 13 32.33 -7.07 -0.14
C ALA A 13 32.61 -7.91 -1.40
N GLU A 14 32.34 -7.39 -2.59
CA GLU A 14 32.62 -8.09 -3.86
C GLU A 14 34.12 -8.35 -4.10
N LYS A 15 35.00 -7.49 -3.57
CA LYS A 15 36.46 -7.64 -3.68
C LYS A 15 37.07 -8.53 -2.59
N ALA A 16 36.37 -8.73 -1.49
CA ALA A 16 36.83 -9.57 -0.40
C ALA A 16 36.72 -11.07 -0.76
N THR A 17 37.29 -11.93 0.07
CA THR A 17 37.18 -13.38 -0.09
C THR A 17 35.70 -13.77 -0.11
N CYS A 18 35.19 -14.23 -1.25
CA CYS A 18 33.77 -14.53 -1.40
C CYS A 18 33.34 -15.75 -0.56
N GLY A 19 32.03 -16.03 -0.52
CA GLY A 19 31.47 -17.17 0.20
C GLY A 19 31.45 -17.02 1.71
N GLU A 20 30.97 -18.07 2.38
CA GLU A 20 30.91 -18.13 3.84
C GLU A 20 32.30 -18.29 4.44
N TRP A 21 32.51 -17.64 5.58
CA TRP A 21 33.73 -17.74 6.37
C TRP A 21 33.48 -18.63 7.59
N SER A 22 34.48 -19.43 7.94
CA SER A 22 34.45 -20.36 9.06
C SER A 22 35.42 -19.92 10.14
N LEU A 23 35.13 -20.30 11.38
CA LEU A 23 35.93 -19.99 12.55
C LEU A 23 36.52 -21.29 13.11
N GLU A 24 37.83 -21.29 13.34
CA GLU A 24 38.58 -22.37 13.96
C GLU A 24 39.33 -21.81 15.17
N TYR A 25 39.25 -22.51 16.31
CA TYR A 25 40.06 -22.23 17.50
C TYR A 25 41.27 -23.16 17.48
N GLY A 26 42.47 -22.59 17.68
CA GLY A 26 43.74 -23.24 17.38
C GLY A 26 44.02 -24.50 18.19
N ASP A 27 43.77 -25.67 17.61
CA ASP A 27 44.13 -26.97 18.21
C ASP A 27 44.95 -27.88 17.25
N GLY A 28 45.41 -27.36 16.10
CA GLY A 28 46.03 -28.24 15.11
C GLY A 28 46.89 -27.68 13.97
N ARG A 29 47.03 -26.36 13.76
CA ARG A 29 47.80 -25.85 12.58
C ARG A 29 48.69 -24.61 12.78
N PHE A 30 48.47 -23.79 13.80
CA PHE A 30 49.28 -22.61 14.13
C PHE A 30 49.34 -22.48 15.67
N ASP A 31 50.35 -21.78 16.20
CA ASP A 31 50.58 -21.59 17.65
C ASP A 31 49.25 -21.22 18.35
N GLY A 32 48.81 -22.09 19.26
CA GLY A 32 47.39 -22.34 19.62
C GLY A 32 46.70 -21.29 20.50
N ASP A 33 47.01 -20.00 20.34
CA ASP A 33 46.50 -18.94 21.23
C ASP A 33 45.44 -18.02 20.58
N ASP A 34 45.14 -18.25 19.29
CA ASP A 34 44.36 -17.33 18.46
C ASP A 34 43.11 -17.97 17.85
N ALA A 35 42.09 -17.14 17.58
CA ALA A 35 40.94 -17.49 16.74
C ALA A 35 41.27 -17.23 15.26
N LEU A 36 41.00 -18.21 14.40
CA LEU A 36 41.29 -18.14 12.97
C LEU A 36 40.01 -18.13 12.15
N ILE A 37 39.81 -17.05 11.41
CA ILE A 37 38.77 -16.96 10.40
C ILE A 37 39.38 -17.41 9.08
N HIS A 38 38.74 -18.39 8.45
CA HIS A 38 39.21 -19.01 7.23
C HIS A 38 38.07 -19.31 6.26
N ARG A 39 38.43 -19.78 5.06
CA ARG A 39 37.48 -20.40 4.14
C ARG A 39 38.07 -21.68 3.58
N GLU A 40 37.32 -22.76 3.65
CA GLU A 40 37.63 -24.00 2.94
C GLU A 40 37.02 -23.96 1.53
N ALA A 41 37.87 -23.78 0.53
CA ALA A 41 37.47 -23.80 -0.87
C ALA A 41 38.47 -24.64 -1.68
N ALA A 42 39.35 -24.01 -2.45
CA ALA A 42 40.48 -24.67 -3.11
C ALA A 42 41.66 -24.87 -2.13
N GLY A 43 41.38 -25.51 -0.99
CA GLY A 43 42.27 -25.58 0.17
C GLY A 43 41.91 -24.58 1.27
N TYR A 44 42.77 -24.51 2.29
CA TYR A 44 42.61 -23.62 3.45
C TYR A 44 43.06 -22.20 3.09
N ILE A 45 42.14 -21.24 3.12
CA ILE A 45 42.42 -19.83 2.89
C ILE A 45 42.35 -19.10 4.23
N PRO A 46 43.47 -18.66 4.83
CA PRO A 46 43.44 -17.83 6.03
C PRO A 46 42.94 -16.42 5.68
N ILE A 47 42.04 -15.87 6.51
CA ILE A 47 41.41 -14.56 6.28
C ILE A 47 41.79 -13.57 7.37
N CYS A 48 41.63 -13.97 8.63
CA CYS A 48 41.92 -13.12 9.78
C CYS A 48 42.35 -13.96 10.97
N ARG A 49 43.21 -13.39 11.82
CA ARG A 49 43.63 -13.95 13.09
C ARG A 49 43.27 -12.97 14.19
N ILE A 50 42.62 -13.47 15.23
CA ILE A 50 42.16 -12.67 16.36
C ILE A 50 42.85 -13.18 17.61
N GLU A 51 43.74 -12.33 18.12
CA GLU A 51 44.63 -12.67 19.22
C GLU A 51 43.87 -12.68 20.55
N GLY A 52 44.25 -13.61 21.42
CA GLY A 52 43.72 -13.70 22.78
C GLY A 52 42.32 -14.33 22.87
N ALA A 53 41.82 -14.95 21.80
CA ALA A 53 40.53 -15.64 21.82
C ALA A 53 40.60 -17.06 22.42
N HIS A 54 41.80 -17.64 22.56
CA HIS A 54 41.98 -18.98 23.13
C HIS A 54 42.13 -18.96 24.66
N PRO A 55 41.62 -19.97 25.39
CA PRO A 55 41.80 -20.08 26.84
C PRO A 55 43.26 -20.13 27.32
N GLU A 56 44.16 -20.66 26.50
CA GLU A 56 45.59 -20.77 26.82
C GLU A 56 46.41 -19.51 26.46
N SER A 57 45.77 -18.49 25.88
CA SER A 57 46.43 -17.27 25.41
C SER A 57 47.09 -16.41 26.51
N GLY A 58 46.80 -16.69 27.79
CA GLY A 58 47.35 -15.96 28.93
C GLY A 58 46.75 -14.57 29.17
N PHE A 59 45.71 -14.18 28.41
CA PHE A 59 44.95 -12.96 28.64
C PHE A 59 43.88 -13.13 29.73
N ASP A 60 43.35 -12.02 30.23
CA ASP A 60 42.23 -12.01 31.18
C ASP A 60 40.93 -12.55 30.54
N GLU A 61 40.09 -13.23 31.33
CA GLU A 61 38.88 -13.91 30.86
C GLU A 61 37.90 -12.96 30.15
N ASP A 62 37.74 -11.73 30.65
CA ASP A 62 36.84 -10.75 30.03
C ASP A 62 37.32 -10.37 28.62
N PHE A 63 38.63 -10.25 28.44
CA PHE A 63 39.24 -9.97 27.13
C PHE A 63 39.06 -11.17 26.19
N GLN A 64 39.25 -12.40 26.68
CA GLN A 64 39.09 -13.60 25.85
C GLN A 64 37.68 -13.73 25.30
N ILE A 65 36.67 -13.51 26.15
CA ILE A 65 35.26 -13.57 25.77
C ILE A 65 34.94 -12.52 24.70
N GLU A 66 35.44 -11.29 24.84
CA GLU A 66 35.26 -10.24 23.84
C GLU A 66 35.90 -10.64 22.49
N GLN A 67 37.09 -11.23 22.52
CA GLN A 67 37.80 -11.64 21.32
C GLN A 67 37.12 -12.81 20.59
N GLN A 68 36.57 -13.77 21.33
CA GLN A 68 35.73 -14.83 20.76
C GLN A 68 34.49 -14.24 20.10
N ALA A 69 33.77 -13.34 20.78
CA ALA A 69 32.59 -12.67 20.23
C ALA A 69 32.92 -11.84 18.97
N ASN A 70 34.06 -11.14 18.95
CA ASN A 70 34.55 -10.42 17.78
C ASN A 70 34.83 -11.36 16.60
N ALA A 71 35.42 -12.54 16.87
CA ALA A 71 35.69 -13.54 15.85
C ALA A 71 34.43 -14.13 15.23
N GLU A 72 33.47 -14.50 16.07
CA GLU A 72 32.16 -14.97 15.64
C GLU A 72 31.43 -13.90 14.82
N PHE A 73 31.45 -12.64 15.27
CA PHE A 73 30.84 -11.53 14.55
C PHE A 73 31.45 -11.33 13.17
N ILE A 74 32.78 -11.30 13.05
CA ILE A 74 33.45 -11.09 11.76
C ILE A 74 33.20 -12.25 10.81
N ALA A 75 33.21 -13.50 11.30
CA ALA A 75 32.90 -14.68 10.50
C ALA A 75 31.44 -14.68 10.01
N ALA A 76 30.49 -14.27 10.85
CA ALA A 76 29.08 -14.13 10.48
C ALA A 76 28.82 -12.94 9.53
N ALA A 77 29.49 -11.81 9.75
CA ALA A 77 29.41 -10.59 8.94
C ALA A 77 30.34 -10.64 7.71
N ASN A 78 30.53 -11.83 7.15
CA ASN A 78 31.35 -12.06 5.97
C ASN A 78 30.75 -11.40 4.70
N PRO A 79 31.51 -11.33 3.59
CA PRO A 79 31.05 -10.71 2.36
C PRO A 79 29.77 -11.31 1.78
N ALA A 80 29.52 -12.62 1.91
CA ALA A 80 28.30 -13.23 1.41
C ALA A 80 27.07 -12.72 2.19
N THR A 81 27.15 -12.69 3.52
CA THR A 81 26.11 -12.12 4.39
C THR A 81 25.87 -10.64 4.07
N VAL A 82 26.92 -9.83 3.95
CA VAL A 82 26.80 -8.40 3.64
C VAL A 82 26.13 -8.18 2.28
N LEU A 83 26.51 -8.92 1.25
CA LEU A 83 25.88 -8.81 -0.07
C LEU A 83 24.40 -9.22 -0.04
N ALA A 84 24.06 -10.30 0.65
CA ALA A 84 22.67 -10.73 0.81
C ALA A 84 21.80 -9.68 1.50
N LEU A 85 22.31 -9.03 2.56
CA LEU A 85 21.64 -7.93 3.24
C LEU A 85 21.47 -6.70 2.34
N LEU A 86 22.46 -6.38 1.51
CA LEU A 86 22.37 -5.29 0.55
C LEU A 86 21.34 -5.58 -0.56
N ASP A 87 21.27 -6.81 -1.05
CA ASP A 87 20.28 -7.26 -2.03
C ASP A 87 18.85 -7.22 -1.45
N GLU A 88 18.67 -7.66 -0.20
CA GLU A 88 17.39 -7.55 0.50
C GLU A 88 16.97 -6.09 0.67
N ARG A 89 17.91 -5.23 1.12
CA ARG A 89 17.65 -3.80 1.26
C ARG A 89 17.24 -3.17 -0.07
N GLU A 90 17.91 -3.48 -1.17
CA GLU A 90 17.58 -2.94 -2.49
C GLU A 90 16.18 -3.40 -2.95
N ARG A 91 15.86 -4.68 -2.79
CA ARG A 91 14.51 -5.21 -3.06
C ARG A 91 13.43 -4.51 -2.23
N ASN A 92 13.67 -4.31 -0.94
CA ASN A 92 12.75 -3.60 -0.06
C ASN A 92 12.55 -2.14 -0.49
N GLN A 93 13.61 -1.46 -0.93
CA GLN A 93 13.51 -0.10 -1.48
C GLN A 93 12.69 -0.03 -2.76
N GLN A 94 12.85 -1.00 -3.65
CA GLN A 94 12.03 -1.09 -4.87
C GLN A 94 10.56 -1.37 -4.54
N TYR A 95 10.29 -2.22 -3.55
CA TYR A 95 8.94 -2.52 -3.08
C TYR A 95 8.24 -1.27 -2.55
N ILE A 96 8.91 -0.47 -1.70
CA ILE A 96 8.37 0.78 -1.16
C ILE A 96 8.02 1.74 -2.29
N LYS A 97 8.93 1.96 -3.25
CA LYS A 97 8.66 2.84 -4.40
C LYS A 97 7.41 2.45 -5.19
N ARG A 98 7.22 1.14 -5.41
CA ARG A 98 6.03 0.63 -6.11
C ARG A 98 4.76 0.85 -5.30
N ARG A 99 4.80 0.63 -3.98
CA ARG A 99 3.66 0.88 -3.09
C ARG A 99 3.30 2.37 -3.03
N ASP A 100 4.30 3.24 -3.03
CA ASP A 100 4.07 4.69 -3.05
C ASP A 100 3.37 5.10 -4.35
N GLN A 101 3.81 4.57 -5.49
CA GLN A 101 3.15 4.81 -6.79
C GLN A 101 1.70 4.29 -6.80
N GLU A 102 1.49 3.06 -6.33
CA GLU A 102 0.15 2.47 -6.24
C GLU A 102 -0.78 3.30 -5.34
N ASN A 103 -0.27 3.78 -4.20
CA ASN A 103 -1.02 4.64 -3.29
C ASN A 103 -1.37 5.99 -3.93
N GLU A 104 -0.47 6.57 -4.72
CA GLU A 104 -0.73 7.80 -5.49
C GLU A 104 -1.84 7.59 -6.53
N ASP A 105 -1.77 6.50 -7.29
CA ASP A 105 -2.79 6.15 -8.29
C ASP A 105 -4.17 5.90 -7.64
N ILE A 106 -4.18 5.24 -6.48
CA ILE A 106 -5.39 5.04 -5.68
C ILE A 106 -5.94 6.39 -5.21
N ALA A 107 -5.09 7.28 -4.68
CA ALA A 107 -5.52 8.59 -4.22
C ALA A 107 -6.16 9.43 -5.35
N LEU A 108 -5.57 9.39 -6.55
CA LEU A 108 -6.14 10.04 -7.74
C LEU A 108 -7.50 9.44 -8.12
N THR A 109 -7.63 8.13 -8.09
CA THR A 109 -8.88 7.43 -8.44
C THR A 109 -9.99 7.74 -7.43
N VAL A 110 -9.68 7.67 -6.13
CA VAL A 110 -10.62 8.02 -5.06
C VAL A 110 -11.04 9.50 -5.16
N GLY A 111 -10.11 10.39 -5.51
CA GLY A 111 -10.41 11.80 -5.76
C GLY A 111 -11.42 12.01 -6.89
N LYS A 112 -11.24 11.33 -8.02
CA LYS A 112 -12.19 11.38 -9.15
C LYS A 112 -13.56 10.85 -8.78
N LEU A 113 -13.62 9.68 -8.13
CA LEU A 113 -14.87 9.06 -7.72
C LEU A 113 -15.65 9.93 -6.72
N ARG A 114 -14.96 10.65 -5.83
CA ARG A 114 -15.59 11.62 -4.92
C ARG A 114 -16.27 12.75 -5.69
N VAL A 115 -15.60 13.35 -6.67
CA VAL A 115 -16.17 14.42 -7.49
C VAL A 115 -17.36 13.92 -8.30
N GLU A 116 -17.25 12.74 -8.90
CA GLU A 116 -18.35 12.12 -9.66
C GLU A 116 -19.55 11.79 -8.77
N LEU A 117 -19.30 11.30 -7.55
CA LEU A 117 -20.34 11.02 -6.57
C LEU A 117 -21.06 12.30 -6.15
N GLU A 118 -20.33 13.36 -5.80
CA GLU A 118 -20.92 14.66 -5.43
C GLU A 118 -21.75 15.25 -6.58
N ALA A 119 -21.29 15.11 -7.83
CA ALA A 119 -22.03 15.55 -9.00
C ALA A 119 -23.32 14.74 -9.22
N ALA A 120 -23.27 13.42 -9.01
CA ALA A 120 -24.43 12.54 -9.11
C ALA A 120 -25.46 12.82 -8.02
N GLU A 121 -25.02 12.97 -6.77
CA GLU A 121 -25.87 13.34 -5.62
C GLU A 121 -26.58 14.67 -5.86
N LYS A 122 -25.83 15.69 -6.34
CA LYS A 122 -26.42 16.98 -6.72
C LYS A 122 -27.48 16.81 -7.81
N ARG A 123 -27.19 16.01 -8.84
CA ARG A 123 -28.11 15.78 -9.95
C ARG A 123 -29.39 15.08 -9.51
N ILE A 124 -29.28 14.11 -8.60
CA ILE A 124 -30.44 13.42 -8.00
C ILE A 124 -31.27 14.44 -7.22
N SER A 125 -30.64 15.24 -6.35
CA SER A 125 -31.35 16.27 -5.58
C SER A 125 -32.07 17.29 -6.47
N GLU A 126 -31.44 17.74 -7.56
CA GLU A 126 -32.07 18.64 -8.55
C GLU A 126 -33.28 17.99 -9.23
N LEU A 127 -33.22 16.70 -9.55
CA LEU A 127 -34.31 15.96 -10.18
C LEU A 127 -35.46 15.69 -9.21
N GLU A 128 -35.16 15.33 -7.97
CA GLU A 128 -36.15 15.13 -6.90
C GLU A 128 -36.87 16.43 -6.54
N ALA A 129 -36.17 17.58 -6.58
CA ALA A 129 -36.77 18.89 -6.36
C ALA A 129 -37.65 19.37 -7.54
N ARG A 130 -37.51 18.77 -8.73
CA ARG A 130 -38.24 19.20 -9.92
C ARG A 130 -39.71 18.79 -9.82
N GLU A 131 -40.59 19.78 -9.91
CA GLU A 131 -42.03 19.57 -9.97
C GLU A 131 -42.52 19.48 -11.42
N VAL A 132 -43.33 18.46 -11.71
CA VAL A 132 -44.05 18.33 -12.99
C VAL A 132 -45.40 19.01 -12.84
N VAL A 133 -45.71 19.99 -13.69
CA VAL A 133 -47.01 20.68 -13.65
C VAL A 133 -47.89 20.18 -14.79
N LEU A 134 -48.98 19.49 -14.44
CA LEU A 134 -50.00 19.05 -15.38
C LEU A 134 -50.87 20.25 -15.83
N PRO A 135 -51.37 20.26 -17.07
CA PRO A 135 -52.24 21.32 -17.55
C PRO A 135 -53.55 21.38 -16.75
N SER A 136 -54.12 22.58 -16.63
CA SER A 136 -55.42 22.79 -15.99
C SER A 136 -56.54 22.20 -16.86
N THR A 137 -57.56 21.58 -16.25
CA THR A 137 -58.78 21.24 -16.99
C THR A 137 -59.50 22.51 -17.42
N GLN A 138 -59.63 22.74 -18.72
CA GLN A 138 -60.47 23.82 -19.25
C GLN A 138 -61.92 23.35 -19.33
N ASP A 139 -62.84 24.11 -18.71
CA ASP A 139 -64.28 23.84 -18.73
C ASP A 139 -64.95 24.50 -19.95
N VAL A 140 -64.49 24.19 -21.17
CA VAL A 140 -65.13 24.67 -22.40
C VAL A 140 -65.52 23.48 -23.27
N HIS A 141 -66.80 23.11 -23.19
CA HIS A 141 -67.39 22.09 -24.06
C HIS A 141 -68.51 22.71 -24.91
N PRO A 142 -68.55 22.48 -26.24
CA PRO A 142 -69.58 23.04 -27.13
C PRO A 142 -70.98 22.37 -27.02
N LEU A 143 -71.21 21.53 -26.00
CA LEU A 143 -72.49 20.84 -25.80
C LEU A 143 -73.30 21.55 -24.70
N GLY A 144 -74.62 21.34 -24.67
CA GLY A 144 -75.52 21.96 -23.68
C GLY A 144 -75.13 21.72 -22.20
N PRO A 145 -75.73 22.47 -21.26
CA PRO A 145 -75.21 22.61 -19.88
C PRO A 145 -75.03 21.29 -19.12
N GLN A 146 -75.92 20.31 -19.33
CA GLN A 146 -75.82 19.00 -18.65
C GLN A 146 -74.67 18.14 -19.18
N SER A 147 -74.50 18.05 -20.50
CA SER A 147 -73.47 17.22 -21.14
C SER A 147 -72.08 17.81 -21.00
N ALA A 148 -71.96 19.15 -21.04
CA ALA A 148 -70.72 19.85 -20.72
C ALA A 148 -70.23 19.51 -19.29
N LYS A 149 -71.13 19.49 -18.30
CA LYS A 149 -70.79 19.18 -16.91
C LYS A 149 -70.19 17.79 -16.72
N ILE A 150 -70.81 16.77 -17.33
CA ILE A 150 -70.35 15.38 -17.26
C ILE A 150 -68.96 15.22 -17.90
N PHE A 151 -68.74 15.87 -19.06
CA PHE A 151 -67.47 15.76 -19.78
C PHE A 151 -66.32 16.45 -19.01
N CYS A 152 -66.58 17.62 -18.42
CA CYS A 152 -65.61 18.33 -17.58
C CYS A 152 -65.27 17.53 -16.31
N GLU A 153 -66.27 16.93 -15.65
CA GLU A 153 -66.05 16.05 -14.48
C GLU A 153 -65.22 14.82 -14.81
N PHE A 154 -65.48 14.18 -15.96
CA PHE A 154 -64.71 13.03 -16.43
C PHE A 154 -63.24 13.40 -16.70
N HIS A 155 -62.98 14.51 -17.42
CA HIS A 155 -61.61 14.98 -17.63
C HIS A 155 -60.88 15.30 -16.32
N ARG A 156 -61.57 15.95 -15.37
CA ARG A 156 -61.00 16.22 -14.03
C ARG A 156 -60.63 14.95 -13.30
N ASN A 157 -61.48 13.92 -13.36
CA ASN A 157 -61.22 12.63 -12.72
C ASN A 157 -59.98 11.95 -13.31
N ILE A 158 -59.86 11.91 -14.65
CA ILE A 158 -58.68 11.33 -15.32
C ILE A 158 -57.40 12.07 -14.93
N ILE A 159 -57.37 13.41 -14.99
CA ILE A 159 -56.15 14.16 -14.65
C ILE A 159 -55.75 13.95 -13.18
N ASN A 160 -56.71 13.94 -12.24
CA ASN A 160 -56.39 13.67 -10.83
C ASN A 160 -55.86 12.24 -10.65
N ARG A 161 -56.46 11.23 -11.30
CA ARG A 161 -55.99 9.85 -11.23
C ARG A 161 -54.57 9.70 -11.79
N CYS A 162 -54.27 10.34 -12.92
CA CYS A 162 -52.92 10.38 -13.46
C CYS A 162 -51.92 11.03 -12.50
N ALA A 163 -52.28 12.17 -11.88
CA ALA A 163 -51.43 12.81 -10.89
C ALA A 163 -51.15 11.90 -9.69
N ASP A 164 -52.16 11.17 -9.19
CA ASP A 164 -52.00 10.26 -8.06
C ASP A 164 -51.10 9.08 -8.38
N GLU A 165 -51.23 8.47 -9.56
CA GLU A 165 -50.32 7.40 -10.01
C GLU A 165 -48.89 7.91 -10.22
N ILE A 166 -48.70 9.14 -10.71
CA ILE A 166 -47.38 9.78 -10.84
C ILE A 166 -46.75 10.03 -9.45
N ARG A 167 -47.52 10.48 -8.46
CA ARG A 167 -47.04 10.62 -7.07
C ARG A 167 -46.66 9.29 -6.44
N LYS A 168 -47.42 8.22 -6.69
CA LYS A 168 -47.08 6.86 -6.22
C LYS A 168 -45.75 6.37 -6.79
N ALA A 169 -45.38 6.82 -7.98
CA ALA A 169 -44.06 6.56 -8.57
C ALA A 169 -42.94 7.45 -7.99
N GLY A 170 -43.22 8.29 -7.00
CA GLY A 170 -42.24 9.15 -6.34
C GLY A 170 -41.93 10.47 -7.06
N VAL A 171 -42.70 10.82 -8.09
CA VAL A 171 -42.48 12.06 -8.85
C VAL A 171 -43.34 13.18 -8.28
N ASN A 172 -42.71 14.32 -7.96
CA ASN A 172 -43.42 15.51 -7.52
C ASN A 172 -44.25 16.10 -8.67
N VAL A 173 -45.58 16.22 -8.48
CA VAL A 173 -46.51 16.67 -9.52
C VAL A 173 -47.68 17.50 -8.96
N SER A 174 -47.96 18.62 -9.62
CA SER A 174 -49.14 19.46 -9.39
C SER A 174 -49.98 19.64 -10.64
N ILE A 175 -51.17 20.22 -10.47
CA ILE A 175 -52.08 20.56 -11.57
C ILE A 175 -52.18 22.07 -11.61
N LYS A 176 -51.90 22.67 -12.78
CA LYS A 176 -51.89 24.13 -12.97
C LYS A 176 -53.22 24.74 -12.51
N GLY A 177 -53.14 25.77 -11.68
CA GLY A 177 -54.32 26.52 -11.20
C GLY A 177 -55.04 25.92 -9.99
N LYS A 178 -54.49 24.86 -9.37
CA LYS A 178 -54.82 24.41 -8.01
C LYS A 178 -53.74 24.82 -7.03
#